data_AF-A0A3D4ZVN7-F1
#
_entry.id   AF-A0A3D4ZVN7-F1
#
_cell.length_a   1.000
_cell.length_b   1.000
_cell.length_c   1.000
_cell.angle_alpha   90.00
_cell.angle_beta   90.00
_cell.angle_gamma   90.00
#
_symmetry.space_group_name_H-M   'P 1'
#
loop_
_entity.id
_entity.type
_entity.pdbx_description
1 polymer ?
#
loop_
_entity_poly.entity_id
_entity_poly.type
_entity_poly.pdbx_seq_one_letter_code
_entity_poly.pdbx_strand_id
1 'polypeptide(L)'
;MSRRRKPSIRNAPPTTGKQPRVEGLPDPSGQHPVWSFSIVDVGGPWCFSCLPGKDLPGVLTRLGQLEGMTWTEIEQGTGSHFVPCSRLVAEARRRLQNLHHDDLDELFSLRIKSKPRIWGIRIGPVLRVLWWDPDHQVCESTRG
;
A
#
# COMPACT_ATOMS: atom_id res chain seq x y z
N MET A 1 24.77 49.01 -61.42
CA MET A 1 25.62 48.01 -60.74
C MET A 1 25.15 47.89 -59.30
N SER A 2 24.37 46.85 -58.96
CA SER A 2 23.64 46.75 -57.69
C SER A 2 24.38 45.84 -56.70
N ARG A 3 24.64 46.34 -55.48
CA ARG A 3 25.36 45.65 -54.39
C ARG A 3 24.51 44.49 -53.84
N ARG A 4 24.96 43.24 -54.01
CA ARG A 4 24.34 42.04 -53.41
C ARG A 4 24.65 41.98 -51.90
N ARG A 5 23.61 41.97 -51.06
CA ARG A 5 23.68 41.56 -49.65
C ARG A 5 23.58 40.03 -49.57
N LYS A 6 24.46 39.37 -48.83
CA LYS A 6 24.37 37.93 -48.49
C LYS A 6 23.36 37.74 -47.35
N PRO A 7 22.37 36.84 -47.44
CA PRO A 7 21.60 36.43 -46.27
C PRO A 7 22.40 35.39 -45.47
N SER A 8 22.45 35.57 -44.15
CA SER A 8 22.97 34.59 -43.20
C SER A 8 21.84 33.63 -42.82
N ILE A 9 22.00 32.34 -43.11
CA ILE A 9 21.06 31.29 -42.72
C ILE A 9 21.45 30.84 -41.31
N ARG A 10 20.60 31.10 -40.31
CA ARG A 10 20.69 30.51 -38.98
C ARG A 10 20.21 29.06 -39.06
N ASN A 11 21.11 28.09 -38.91
CA ASN A 11 20.75 26.71 -38.64
C ASN A 11 20.45 26.57 -37.14
N ALA A 12 19.17 26.54 -36.76
CA ALA A 12 18.76 26.02 -35.46
C ALA A 12 18.34 24.55 -35.67
N PRO A 13 18.91 23.58 -34.93
CA PRO A 13 18.44 22.20 -35.01
C PRO A 13 17.03 22.09 -34.41
N PRO A 14 16.17 21.19 -34.93
CA PRO A 14 14.84 20.97 -34.39
C PRO A 14 14.94 20.20 -33.06
N THR A 15 14.76 20.88 -31.93
CA THR A 15 14.61 20.21 -30.63
C THR A 15 13.23 19.57 -30.54
N THR A 16 13.06 18.39 -31.13
CA THR A 16 11.87 17.55 -30.94
C THR A 16 12.23 16.35 -30.07
N GLY A 17 12.42 16.62 -28.79
CA GLY A 17 12.34 15.58 -27.76
C GLY A 17 10.89 15.45 -27.30
N LYS A 18 10.03 14.76 -28.06
CA LYS A 18 8.76 14.29 -27.50
C LYS A 18 9.08 13.17 -26.52
N GLN A 19 9.23 13.52 -25.24
CA GLN A 19 9.15 12.51 -24.19
C GLN A 19 7.71 12.00 -24.13
N PRO A 20 7.47 10.69 -24.06
CA PRO A 20 6.14 10.18 -23.78
C PRO A 20 5.73 10.74 -22.42
N ARG A 21 4.70 11.58 -22.41
CA ARG A 21 4.02 11.94 -21.17
C ARG A 21 3.32 10.68 -20.71
N VAL A 22 3.99 9.87 -19.91
CA VAL A 22 3.31 8.94 -19.04
C VAL A 22 2.51 9.85 -18.10
N GLU A 23 1.23 10.04 -18.38
CA GLU A 23 0.31 10.50 -17.36
C GLU A 23 0.43 9.47 -16.24
N GLY A 24 1.20 9.84 -15.21
CA GLY A 24 1.35 9.01 -14.03
C GLY A 24 -0.04 8.70 -13.51
N LEU A 25 -0.29 7.42 -13.22
CA LEU A 25 -1.44 7.04 -12.40
C LEU A 25 -1.48 8.01 -11.20
N PRO A 26 -2.64 8.62 -10.91
CA PRO A 26 -2.73 9.59 -9.82
C PRO A 26 -2.18 8.97 -8.55
N ASP A 27 -1.29 9.70 -7.87
CA ASP A 27 -0.67 9.26 -6.62
C ASP A 27 -1.77 8.85 -5.64
N PRO A 28 -1.85 7.56 -5.26
CA PRO A 28 -2.90 7.07 -4.39
C PRO A 28 -2.75 7.54 -2.93
N SER A 29 -1.65 8.20 -2.58
CA SER A 29 -1.38 8.68 -1.22
C SER A 29 -2.42 9.70 -0.73
N GLY A 30 -2.97 10.51 -1.64
CA GLY A 30 -4.06 11.46 -1.33
C GLY A 30 -5.46 10.85 -1.30
N GLN A 31 -5.60 9.54 -1.56
CA GLN A 31 -6.91 8.88 -1.58
C GLN A 31 -7.29 8.36 -0.20
N HIS A 32 -8.60 8.29 0.05
CA HIS A 32 -9.17 7.66 1.24
C HIS A 32 -9.23 6.14 1.08
N PRO A 33 -9.08 5.36 2.16
CA PRO A 33 -9.03 3.92 2.08
C PRO A 33 -10.40 3.31 1.77
N VAL A 34 -10.38 2.19 1.05
CA VAL A 34 -11.53 1.31 0.84
C VAL A 34 -11.15 -0.11 1.28
N TRP A 35 -11.97 -0.74 2.11
CA TRP A 35 -11.70 -2.09 2.61
C TRP A 35 -12.32 -3.15 1.69
N SER A 36 -11.50 -4.07 1.18
CA SER A 36 -11.97 -5.26 0.47
C SER A 36 -11.69 -6.50 1.30
N PHE A 37 -12.72 -7.31 1.55
CA PHE A 37 -12.62 -8.55 2.34
C PHE A 37 -12.55 -9.81 1.48
N SER A 38 -12.27 -9.65 0.18
CA SER A 38 -12.31 -10.74 -0.82
C SER A 38 -11.26 -11.84 -0.64
N ILE A 39 -10.19 -11.57 0.11
CA ILE A 39 -9.05 -12.50 0.32
C ILE A 39 -8.81 -12.81 1.78
N VAL A 40 -9.80 -12.54 2.64
CA VAL A 40 -9.66 -12.80 4.08
C VAL A 40 -9.33 -14.27 4.28
N ASP A 41 -8.21 -14.53 4.93
CA ASP A 41 -7.85 -15.86 5.36
C ASP A 41 -8.78 -16.26 6.52
N VAL A 42 -9.51 -17.35 6.33
CA VAL A 42 -10.45 -17.91 7.33
C VAL A 42 -9.92 -19.18 8.00
N GLY A 43 -8.76 -19.70 7.56
CA GLY A 43 -8.22 -20.98 8.03
C GLY A 43 -6.84 -20.91 8.69
N GLY A 44 -6.24 -19.72 8.75
CA GLY A 44 -4.91 -19.50 9.32
C GLY A 44 -4.92 -19.05 10.79
N PRO A 45 -3.75 -18.97 11.44
CA PRO A 45 -3.63 -18.51 12.83
C PRO A 45 -4.06 -17.05 13.02
N TRP A 46 -3.90 -16.23 11.98
CA TRP A 46 -4.32 -14.82 11.94
C TRP A 46 -5.65 -14.62 11.19
N CYS A 47 -6.54 -15.61 11.24
CA CYS A 47 -7.84 -15.49 10.60
C CYS A 47 -8.79 -14.60 11.39
N PHE A 48 -9.75 -13.98 10.69
CA PHE A 48 -10.79 -13.17 11.34
C PHE A 48 -11.70 -14.00 12.26
N SER A 49 -11.76 -15.33 12.09
CA SER A 49 -12.45 -16.22 13.02
C SER A 49 -11.85 -16.20 14.44
N CYS A 50 -10.60 -15.76 14.59
CA CYS A 50 -9.94 -15.56 15.88
C CYS A 50 -10.33 -14.23 16.56
N LEU A 51 -11.05 -13.32 15.89
CA LEU A 51 -11.50 -12.05 16.46
C LEU A 51 -12.66 -12.29 17.43
N PRO A 52 -12.51 -11.99 18.74
CA PRO A 52 -13.63 -12.13 19.67
C PRO A 52 -14.78 -11.20 19.27
N GLY A 53 -16.01 -11.71 19.27
CA GLY A 53 -17.19 -10.92 18.85
C GLY A 53 -17.36 -9.61 19.63
N LYS A 54 -16.91 -9.56 20.89
CA LYS A 54 -16.90 -8.34 21.71
C LYS A 54 -15.97 -7.23 21.20
N ASP A 55 -14.92 -7.59 20.46
CA ASP A 55 -13.91 -6.66 19.95
C ASP A 55 -14.26 -6.14 18.54
N LEU A 56 -15.12 -6.86 17.81
CA LEU A 56 -15.57 -6.50 16.46
C LEU A 56 -16.13 -5.06 16.36
N PRO A 57 -17.01 -4.58 17.27
CA PRO A 57 -17.48 -3.19 17.22
C PRO A 57 -16.34 -2.17 17.27
N GLY A 58 -15.30 -2.45 18.06
CA GLY A 58 -14.13 -1.58 18.19
C GLY A 58 -13.26 -1.57 16.93
N VAL A 59 -13.14 -2.71 16.25
CA VAL A 59 -12.43 -2.81 14.96
C VAL A 59 -13.19 -2.06 13.87
N LEU A 60 -14.50 -2.29 13.74
CA LEU A 60 -15.33 -1.61 12.74
C LEU A 60 -15.38 -0.10 12.96
N THR A 61 -15.53 0.36 14.21
CA THR A 61 -15.48 1.79 14.55
C THR A 61 -14.16 2.41 14.11
N ARG A 62 -13.04 1.70 14.32
CA ARG A 62 -11.73 2.20 13.91
C ARG A 62 -11.58 2.25 12.39
N LEU A 63 -12.02 1.22 11.67
CA LEU A 63 -11.99 1.22 10.21
C LEU A 63 -12.80 2.40 9.64
N GLY A 64 -13.99 2.68 10.19
CA GLY A 64 -14.79 3.85 9.80
C GLY A 64 -14.12 5.19 10.11
N GLN A 65 -13.35 5.30 11.20
CA GLN A 65 -12.56 6.52 11.46
C GLN A 65 -11.44 6.71 10.41
N LEU A 66 -10.79 5.61 10.02
CA LEU A 66 -9.70 5.64 9.04
C LEU A 66 -10.20 5.98 7.62
N GLU A 67 -11.45 5.66 7.28
CA GLU A 67 -12.08 6.10 6.01
C GLU A 67 -12.14 7.63 5.88
N GLY A 68 -12.19 8.35 7.00
CA GLY A 68 -12.12 9.81 7.01
C GLY A 68 -10.71 10.39 6.80
N MET A 69 -9.68 9.54 6.71
CA MET A 69 -8.28 9.94 6.56
C MET A 69 -7.75 9.51 5.19
N THR A 70 -6.84 10.29 4.62
CA THR A 70 -6.04 9.89 3.46
C THR A 70 -4.98 8.85 3.85
N TRP A 71 -4.49 8.09 2.89
CA TRP A 71 -3.41 7.14 3.15
C TRP A 71 -2.15 7.81 3.71
N THR A 72 -1.78 8.99 3.23
CA THR A 72 -0.67 9.78 3.78
C THR A 72 -0.84 10.04 5.28
N GLU A 73 -2.03 10.47 5.70
CA GLU A 73 -2.32 10.73 7.12
C GLU A 73 -2.31 9.45 7.95
N ILE A 74 -2.79 8.33 7.38
CA ILE A 74 -2.77 7.03 8.05
C ILE A 74 -1.34 6.57 8.30
N GLU A 75 -0.48 6.63 7.28
CA GLU A 75 0.91 6.18 7.39
C GLU A 75 1.71 7.02 8.38
N GLN A 76 1.61 8.35 8.26
CA GLN A 76 2.36 9.28 9.10
C GLN A 76 1.82 9.35 10.54
N GLY A 77 0.49 9.20 10.72
CA GLY A 77 -0.17 9.45 12.00
C GLY A 77 -0.39 8.21 12.87
N THR A 78 -0.36 7.00 12.29
CA THR A 78 -0.74 5.78 13.04
C THR A 78 0.41 4.79 13.20
N GLY A 79 1.50 4.91 12.43
CA GLY A 79 2.53 3.86 12.35
C GLY A 79 2.10 2.67 11.51
N SER A 80 1.06 2.85 10.67
CA SER A 80 0.75 1.92 9.59
C SER A 80 1.76 2.10 8.46
N HIS A 81 2.24 1.01 7.88
CA HIS A 81 3.29 1.08 6.85
C HIS A 81 3.36 -0.23 6.07
N PHE A 82 4.00 -0.18 4.91
CA PHE A 82 4.40 -1.38 4.17
C PHE A 82 5.56 -2.10 4.88
N VAL A 83 5.47 -3.42 4.93
CA VAL A 83 6.48 -4.30 5.51
C VAL A 83 6.90 -5.31 4.44
N PRO A 84 8.19 -5.38 4.10
CA PRO A 84 8.71 -6.37 3.16
C PRO A 84 8.37 -7.79 3.60
N CYS A 85 7.96 -8.65 2.67
CA CYS A 85 7.67 -10.06 2.93
C CYS A 85 8.86 -10.80 3.55
N SER A 86 10.08 -10.35 3.25
CA SER A 86 11.33 -10.86 3.84
C SER A 86 11.44 -10.64 5.36
N ARG A 87 10.73 -9.65 5.92
CA ARG A 87 10.66 -9.37 7.37
C ARG A 87 9.56 -10.15 8.09
N LEU A 88 8.70 -10.86 7.36
CA LEU A 88 7.65 -11.67 7.96
C LEU A 88 8.24 -12.94 8.57
N VAL A 89 7.60 -13.43 9.63
CA VAL A 89 7.98 -14.72 10.24
C VAL A 89 7.82 -15.84 9.22
N ALA A 90 8.59 -16.93 9.38
CA ALA A 90 8.58 -18.03 8.41
C ALA A 90 7.18 -18.66 8.22
N GLU A 91 6.37 -18.69 9.29
CA GLU A 91 4.98 -19.16 9.22
C GLU A 91 4.09 -18.26 8.36
N ALA A 92 4.24 -16.94 8.44
CA ALA A 92 3.49 -15.99 7.62
C ALA A 92 3.86 -16.14 6.14
N ARG A 93 5.14 -16.23 5.81
CA ARG A 93 5.60 -16.48 4.43
C ARG A 93 5.06 -17.78 3.86
N ARG A 94 5.11 -18.87 4.63
CA ARG A 94 4.52 -20.16 4.23
C ARG A 94 3.00 -20.05 4.05
N ARG A 95 2.31 -19.27 4.89
CA ARG A 95 0.87 -19.06 4.75
C ARG A 95 0.54 -18.28 3.48
N LEU A 96 1.34 -17.28 3.08
CA LEU A 96 1.18 -16.61 1.79
C LEU A 96 1.29 -17.60 0.63
N GLN A 97 2.28 -18.50 0.64
CA GLN A 97 2.42 -19.55 -0.38
C GLN A 97 1.18 -20.45 -0.45
N ASN A 98 0.66 -20.88 0.70
CA ASN A 98 -0.56 -21.70 0.76
C ASN A 98 -1.81 -20.96 0.26
N LEU A 99 -1.81 -19.63 0.30
CA LEU A 99 -2.89 -18.77 -0.20
C LEU A 99 -2.63 -18.27 -1.63
N HIS A 100 -1.55 -18.71 -2.28
CA HIS A 100 -1.13 -18.26 -3.62
C HIS A 100 -0.87 -16.74 -3.69
N HIS A 101 -0.15 -16.22 -2.69
CA HIS A 101 0.25 -14.81 -2.54
C HIS A 101 1.77 -14.67 -2.31
N ASP A 102 2.56 -15.63 -2.80
CA ASP A 102 4.01 -15.70 -2.61
C ASP A 102 4.83 -14.84 -3.59
N ASP A 103 4.16 -14.21 -4.55
CA ASP A 103 4.70 -13.22 -5.48
C ASP A 103 4.74 -11.79 -4.90
N LEU A 104 4.22 -11.58 -3.70
CA LEU A 104 4.18 -10.27 -3.06
C LEU A 104 5.55 -9.89 -2.46
N ASP A 105 6.04 -8.70 -2.81
CA ASP A 105 7.26 -8.13 -2.21
C ASP A 105 7.02 -7.59 -0.79
N GLU A 106 5.83 -7.06 -0.52
CA GLU A 106 5.46 -6.43 0.75
C GLU A 106 3.96 -6.54 1.05
N LEU A 107 3.62 -6.39 2.34
CA LEU A 107 2.24 -6.27 2.82
C LEU A 107 2.08 -4.95 3.57
N PHE A 108 0.87 -4.39 3.51
CA PHE A 108 0.51 -3.23 4.31
C PHE A 108 0.08 -3.66 5.71
N SER A 109 0.73 -3.12 6.74
CA SER A 109 0.38 -3.32 8.14
C SER A 109 -0.46 -2.12 8.63
N LEU A 110 -1.77 -2.32 8.74
CA LEU A 110 -2.71 -1.30 9.21
C LEU A 110 -2.87 -1.39 10.74
N ARG A 111 -2.55 -0.31 11.44
CA ARG A 111 -2.70 -0.21 12.90
C ARG A 111 -4.13 0.14 13.30
N ILE A 112 -4.77 -0.79 14.01
CA ILE A 112 -6.13 -0.60 14.53
C ILE A 112 -6.11 0.08 15.90
N LYS A 113 -5.33 -0.46 16.85
CA LYS A 113 -5.13 0.15 18.18
C LYS A 113 -3.64 0.09 18.55
N SER A 114 -3.29 -0.06 19.83
CA SER A 114 -1.89 -0.18 20.25
C SER A 114 -1.18 -1.36 19.56
N LYS A 115 -1.59 -2.59 19.88
CA LYS A 115 -0.96 -3.84 19.40
C LYS A 115 -1.64 -4.47 18.16
N PRO A 116 -2.98 -4.50 18.03
CA PRO A 116 -3.63 -5.20 16.93
C PRO A 116 -3.33 -4.58 15.56
N ARG A 117 -3.16 -5.44 14.55
CA ARG A 117 -2.96 -5.09 13.15
C ARG A 117 -3.93 -5.81 12.24
N ILE A 118 -4.36 -5.13 11.19
CA ILE A 118 -4.89 -5.76 9.99
C ILE A 118 -3.76 -5.77 8.96
N TRP A 119 -3.55 -6.92 8.32
CA TRP A 119 -2.60 -7.06 7.22
C TRP A 119 -3.33 -7.20 5.91
N GLY A 120 -2.79 -6.63 4.83
CA GLY A 120 -3.40 -6.73 3.52
C GLY A 120 -2.55 -6.24 2.37
N ILE A 121 -3.08 -6.40 1.17
CA ILE A 121 -2.48 -5.92 -0.07
C ILE A 121 -3.11 -4.57 -0.39
N ARG A 122 -2.31 -3.52 -0.45
CA ARG A 122 -2.80 -2.17 -0.80
C ARG A 122 -2.50 -1.87 -2.26
N ILE A 123 -3.55 -1.57 -3.03
CA ILE A 123 -3.46 -1.17 -4.43
C ILE A 123 -4.35 0.06 -4.63
N GLY A 124 -3.74 1.20 -4.90
CA GLY A 124 -4.46 2.46 -4.98
C GLY A 124 -5.16 2.80 -3.65
N PRO A 125 -6.49 3.06 -3.66
CA PRO A 125 -7.25 3.32 -2.45
C PRO A 125 -7.61 2.04 -1.69
N VAL A 126 -7.54 0.87 -2.33
CA VAL A 126 -8.10 -0.36 -1.78
C VAL A 126 -7.06 -1.09 -0.93
N LEU A 127 -7.41 -1.40 0.31
CA LEU A 127 -6.73 -2.42 1.10
C LEU A 127 -7.53 -3.72 1.05
N ARG A 128 -6.97 -4.72 0.37
CA ARG A 128 -7.49 -6.10 0.37
C ARG A 128 -7.04 -6.77 1.67
N VAL A 129 -7.96 -6.86 2.61
CA VAL A 129 -7.77 -7.42 3.95
C VAL A 129 -7.48 -8.91 3.84
N LEU A 130 -6.35 -9.32 4.41
CA LEU A 130 -5.86 -10.69 4.39
C LEU A 130 -5.90 -11.32 5.80
N TRP A 131 -5.30 -10.67 6.80
CA TRP A 131 -5.18 -11.21 8.15
C TRP A 131 -5.60 -10.23 9.25
N TRP A 132 -6.05 -10.81 10.36
CA TRP A 132 -6.25 -10.18 11.66
C TRP A 132 -5.17 -10.67 12.63
N ASP A 133 -4.28 -9.78 13.04
CA ASP A 133 -3.15 -10.08 13.93
C ASP A 133 -3.29 -9.27 15.23
N PRO A 134 -3.99 -9.82 16.24
CA PRO A 134 -4.25 -9.09 17.50
C PRO A 134 -2.96 -8.85 18.29
N ASP A 135 -1.96 -9.70 18.09
CA ASP A 135 -0.75 -9.79 18.90
C ASP A 135 0.54 -9.39 18.19
N HIS A 136 0.44 -8.84 16.98
CA HIS A 136 1.58 -8.41 16.18
C HIS A 136 2.64 -9.52 16.02
N GLN A 137 2.18 -10.72 15.64
CA GLN A 137 3.00 -11.93 15.48
C GLN A 137 3.42 -12.19 14.03
N VAL A 138 2.81 -11.50 13.05
CA VAL A 138 3.11 -11.70 11.63
C VAL A 138 4.52 -11.25 11.25
N CYS A 139 5.07 -10.24 11.93
CA CYS A 139 6.45 -9.81 11.76
C CYS A 139 7.16 -9.68 13.11
N GLU A 140 8.48 -9.89 13.11
CA GLU A 140 9.27 -9.68 14.32
C GLU A 140 9.30 -8.18 14.64
N SER A 141 8.91 -7.82 15.88
CA SER A 141 9.17 -6.47 16.36
C SER A 141 10.67 -6.35 16.58
N THR A 142 11.36 -5.61 15.73
CA THR A 142 12.74 -5.16 16.02
C THR A 142 12.65 -4.22 17.22
N ARG A 143 12.73 -4.77 18.43
CA ARG A 143 13.11 -4.00 19.61
C ARG A 143 14.62 -3.77 19.47
N GLY A 144 14.97 -2.70 18.78
CA GLY A 144 16.25 -2.02 18.96
C GLY A 144 16.18 -1.16 20.22
#